data_AF-A0A6M1ZZN1-F1
#
_entry.id   AF-A0A6M1ZZN1-F1
#
_cell.length_a   1.000
_cell.length_b   1.000
_cell.length_c   1.000
_cell.angle_alpha   90.00
_cell.angle_beta   90.00
_cell.angle_gamma   90.00
#
_symmetry.space_group_name_H-M   'P 1'
#
loop_
_entity.id
_entity.type
_entity.pdbx_description
1 polymer ?
#
loop_
_entity_poly.entity_id
_entity_poly.type
_entity_poly.pdbx_seq_one_letter_code
_entity_poly.pdbx_strand_id
1 'polypeptide(L)'
;MSQAERFDTRPKVKKRLNLLPENPEKNPRGRFPSWLHRDLPKGDTLWSTSRAVKGKRLHTVCEEAKCPNLTECWSHKTATFLAMGKECTRSCGFCEIDFNKTPLPPESDEPIRVAESVKELGLKHVVITMVARDDLPDGGAAHLVEMMREIRRMNPESTIELLTSDFEGNFDAIDIVIDEEPEIFNHNIETVRELTPRVRHKATYERTLSVLQHVRLRNPHIFVKSGIMVGLGETESQVQQTLRDLHSAGCDIVTIGQYLQASRHKLRVKEFVTPDQFNIYAEYGRQIGIDHVYSGPFVRSSYNAHLVFEQAKRVSRK
;
A
#
# COMPACT_ATOMS: atom_id res chain seq x y z
N MET A 1 -24.30 -0.55 23.60
CA MET A 1 -24.28 0.28 22.39
C MET A 1 -25.16 -0.39 21.35
N SER A 2 -26.17 0.30 20.83
CA SER A 2 -27.13 -0.32 19.91
C SER A 2 -26.48 -0.57 18.54
N GLN A 3 -26.97 -1.59 17.81
CA GLN A 3 -26.48 -1.96 16.47
C GLN A 3 -26.55 -0.78 15.46
N ALA A 4 -27.41 0.21 15.73
CA ALA A 4 -27.57 1.43 14.94
C ALA A 4 -26.49 2.49 15.16
N GLU A 5 -25.78 2.49 16.31
CA GLU A 5 -24.71 3.46 16.60
C GLU A 5 -23.37 3.10 15.93
N ARG A 6 -23.23 1.88 15.41
CA ARG A 6 -22.04 1.43 14.67
C ARG A 6 -21.95 2.02 13.25
N PHE A 7 -23.00 2.70 12.75
CA PHE A 7 -23.13 3.06 11.34
C PHE A 7 -23.73 4.46 11.08
N ASP A 8 -23.25 5.53 11.74
CA ASP A 8 -23.63 6.92 11.34
C ASP A 8 -22.88 7.35 10.07
N THR A 9 -23.64 7.70 9.03
CA THR A 9 -23.25 7.92 7.63
C THR A 9 -23.25 9.40 7.19
N ARG A 10 -23.13 10.37 8.10
CA ARG A 10 -23.06 11.81 7.73
C ARG A 10 -21.81 12.52 8.26
N PRO A 11 -21.19 13.45 7.50
CA PRO A 11 -20.32 14.45 8.09
C PRO A 11 -21.18 15.48 8.83
N LYS A 12 -21.69 15.11 10.01
CA LYS A 12 -22.14 16.11 10.97
C LYS A 12 -20.89 16.73 11.57
N VAL A 13 -20.50 17.89 11.06
CA VAL A 13 -19.56 18.79 11.75
C VAL A 13 -20.27 19.35 12.99
N LYS A 14 -20.51 18.48 13.98
CA LYS A 14 -20.63 18.90 15.38
C LYS A 14 -19.24 18.69 15.97
N LYS A 15 -18.67 19.75 16.57
CA LYS A 15 -17.34 19.79 17.20
C LYS A 15 -17.01 18.61 18.15
N ARG A 16 -18.00 17.79 18.55
CA ARG A 16 -17.88 16.63 19.44
C ARG A 16 -17.76 15.25 18.75
N LEU A 17 -17.82 15.14 17.43
CA LEU A 17 -17.81 13.84 16.73
C LEU A 17 -16.41 13.37 16.26
N ASN A 18 -15.37 14.21 16.29
CA ASN A 18 -14.01 13.81 15.90
C ASN A 18 -13.21 13.25 17.09
N LEU A 19 -13.81 12.35 17.86
CA LEU A 19 -13.09 11.60 18.87
C LEU A 19 -12.56 10.34 18.20
N LEU A 20 -11.24 10.24 18.12
CA LEU A 20 -10.55 8.97 17.90
C LEU A 20 -11.04 7.98 18.98
N PRO A 21 -10.96 6.65 18.74
CA PRO A 21 -11.26 5.69 19.78
C PRO A 21 -10.45 6.02 21.03
N GLU A 22 -11.03 5.77 22.20
CA GLU A 22 -10.32 5.99 23.44
C GLU A 22 -9.02 5.19 23.43
N ASN A 23 -7.96 5.81 23.93
CA ASN A 23 -6.71 5.11 24.13
C ASN A 23 -6.99 3.95 25.10
N PRO A 24 -6.76 2.69 24.71
CA PRO A 24 -6.94 1.55 25.60
C PRO A 24 -6.03 1.62 26.82
N GLU A 25 -4.94 2.40 26.73
CA GLU A 25 -4.08 2.75 27.86
C GLU A 25 -4.47 4.10 28.47
N LYS A 26 -4.44 4.21 29.79
CA LYS A 26 -4.43 5.50 30.49
C LYS A 26 -3.03 6.13 30.37
N ASN A 27 -2.69 6.64 29.20
CA ASN A 27 -1.35 7.13 28.87
C ASN A 27 -1.26 8.67 28.97
N PRO A 28 -0.28 9.24 29.71
CA PRO A 28 -0.07 10.69 29.78
C PRO A 28 0.45 11.31 28.47
N ARG A 29 0.97 10.52 27.52
CA ARG A 29 1.58 11.00 26.27
C ARG A 29 0.57 11.34 25.15
N GLY A 30 -0.73 11.13 25.37
CA GLY A 30 -1.77 11.62 24.45
C GLY A 30 -2.80 10.57 24.04
N ARG A 31 -3.40 10.79 22.85
CA ARG A 31 -4.56 10.04 22.36
C ARG A 31 -4.23 8.70 21.69
N PHE A 32 -2.95 8.45 21.40
CA PHE A 32 -2.50 7.20 20.80
C PHE A 32 -1.94 6.25 21.86
N PRO A 33 -2.21 4.94 21.75
CA PRO A 33 -1.58 3.92 22.60
C PRO A 33 -0.06 3.91 22.48
N SER A 34 0.63 3.44 23.51
CA SER A 34 2.10 3.46 23.59
C SER A 34 2.78 2.74 22.43
N TRP A 35 2.19 1.66 21.92
CA TRP A 35 2.74 0.90 20.77
C TRP A 35 2.64 1.62 19.43
N LEU A 36 1.94 2.77 19.38
CA LEU A 36 1.93 3.68 18.23
C LEU A 36 2.89 4.86 18.41
N HIS A 37 3.76 4.83 19.42
CA HIS A 37 4.83 5.80 19.57
C HIS A 37 6.14 5.23 19.02
N ARG A 38 6.88 6.07 18.30
CA ARG A 38 8.20 5.73 17.76
C ARG A 38 9.13 6.92 17.90
N ASP A 39 10.41 6.61 18.10
CA ASP A 39 11.45 7.63 18.07
C ASP A 39 11.67 8.11 16.64
N LEU A 40 11.96 9.40 16.49
CA LEU A 40 12.35 9.95 15.21
C LEU A 40 13.80 9.57 14.89
N PRO A 41 14.10 9.16 13.64
CA PRO A 41 15.46 8.87 13.23
C PRO A 41 16.32 10.15 13.31
N LYS A 42 17.61 9.96 13.61
CA LYS A 42 18.59 11.04 13.71
C LYS A 42 19.46 11.08 12.44
N GLY A 43 19.96 12.27 12.10
CA GLY A 43 20.91 12.48 10.99
C GLY A 43 20.28 13.04 9.72
N ASP A 44 21.12 13.23 8.70
CA ASP A 44 20.78 14.04 7.52
C ASP A 44 20.36 13.22 6.29
N THR A 45 20.41 11.89 6.35
CA THR A 45 20.04 11.01 5.21
C THR A 45 18.62 11.24 4.72
N LEU A 46 17.69 11.58 5.61
CA LEU A 46 16.33 11.96 5.23
C LEU A 46 16.32 13.10 4.21
N TRP A 47 17.15 14.13 4.42
CA TRP A 47 17.24 15.29 3.52
C TRP A 47 17.87 14.92 2.17
N SER A 48 18.80 13.96 2.16
CA SER A 48 19.36 13.45 0.91
C SER A 48 18.29 12.78 0.03
N THR A 49 17.45 11.93 0.63
CA THR A 49 16.33 11.29 -0.06
C THR A 49 15.32 12.31 -0.55
N SER A 50 14.96 13.27 0.31
CA SER A 50 14.09 14.39 -0.04
C SER A 50 14.58 15.18 -1.25
N ARG A 51 15.89 15.48 -1.29
CA ARG A 51 16.50 16.23 -2.38
C ARG A 51 16.52 15.45 -3.69
N ALA A 52 16.81 14.16 -3.64
CA ALA A 52 16.80 13.30 -4.82
C ALA A 52 15.41 13.24 -5.48
N VAL A 53 14.36 13.09 -4.67
CA VAL A 53 12.96 13.06 -5.12
C VAL A 53 12.53 14.41 -5.68
N LYS A 54 12.69 15.48 -4.88
CA LYS A 54 12.22 16.83 -5.26
C LYS A 54 13.02 17.43 -6.41
N GLY A 55 14.33 17.22 -6.43
CA GLY A 55 15.22 17.70 -7.48
C GLY A 55 14.85 17.16 -8.86
N LYS A 56 14.22 15.98 -8.93
CA LYS A 56 13.72 15.38 -10.16
C LYS A 56 12.21 15.48 -10.33
N ARG A 57 11.52 16.35 -9.59
CA ARG A 57 10.06 16.56 -9.72
C ARG A 57 9.25 15.25 -9.62
N LEU A 58 9.70 14.32 -8.78
CA LEU A 58 9.02 13.04 -8.57
C LEU A 58 8.07 13.12 -7.39
N HIS A 59 7.02 12.31 -7.44
CA HIS A 59 6.11 12.10 -6.33
C HIS A 59 6.42 10.79 -5.60
N THR A 60 6.16 10.76 -4.30
CA THR A 60 6.23 9.53 -3.51
C THR A 60 4.93 9.34 -2.74
N VAL A 61 4.44 8.11 -2.66
CA VAL A 61 3.29 7.81 -1.79
C VAL A 61 3.61 8.09 -0.32
N CYS A 62 4.90 8.09 0.03
CA CYS A 62 5.39 8.48 1.35
C CYS A 62 4.89 9.89 1.73
N GLU A 63 5.06 10.86 0.83
CA GLU A 63 4.63 12.25 1.02
C GLU A 63 3.13 12.41 0.78
N GLU A 64 2.64 11.97 -0.39
CA GLU A 64 1.27 12.25 -0.83
C GLU A 64 0.21 11.54 0.03
N ALA A 65 0.53 10.37 0.59
CA ALA A 65 -0.37 9.66 1.52
C ALA A 65 -0.10 9.99 3.01
N LYS A 66 0.81 10.91 3.32
CA LYS A 66 1.22 11.29 4.70
C LYS A 66 1.64 10.07 5.53
N CYS A 67 2.53 9.26 4.97
CA CYS A 67 2.96 8.00 5.58
C CYS A 67 3.66 8.23 6.93
N PRO A 68 3.27 7.54 8.02
CA PRO A 68 3.92 7.67 9.32
C PRO A 68 5.38 7.16 9.33
N ASN A 69 5.76 6.35 8.34
CA ASN A 69 7.10 5.76 8.23
C ASN A 69 8.05 6.59 7.36
N LEU A 70 7.62 7.75 6.84
CA LEU A 70 8.43 8.55 5.90
C LEU A 70 9.82 8.82 6.46
N THR A 71 9.89 9.29 7.72
CA THR A 71 11.15 9.71 8.32
C THR A 71 12.14 8.56 8.41
N GLU A 72 11.67 7.39 8.85
CA GLU A 72 12.48 6.17 8.96
C GLU A 72 12.91 5.66 7.57
N CYS A 73 11.96 5.41 6.66
CA CYS A 73 12.28 4.88 5.33
C CYS A 73 13.29 5.77 4.60
N TRP A 74 13.09 7.10 4.66
CA TRP A 74 13.98 8.05 3.99
C TRP A 74 15.34 8.15 4.67
N SER A 75 15.43 7.94 5.98
CA SER A 75 16.71 7.85 6.69
C SER A 75 17.55 6.64 6.25
N HIS A 76 16.90 5.59 5.74
CA HIS A 76 17.51 4.41 5.13
C HIS A 76 17.61 4.51 3.60
N LYS A 77 17.50 5.73 3.04
CA LYS A 77 17.54 5.99 1.59
C LYS A 77 16.53 5.18 0.78
N THR A 78 15.38 4.83 1.36
CA THR A 78 14.32 4.08 0.68
C THR A 78 13.12 4.97 0.42
N ALA A 79 12.54 4.88 -0.78
CA ALA A 79 11.31 5.57 -1.15
C ALA A 79 10.44 4.68 -2.04
N THR A 80 9.13 4.94 -2.01
CA THR A 80 8.16 4.33 -2.93
C THR A 80 7.67 5.42 -3.89
N PHE A 81 8.02 5.29 -5.16
CA PHE A 81 7.67 6.25 -6.18
C PHE A 81 6.17 6.16 -6.50
N LEU A 82 5.50 7.31 -6.61
CA LEU A 82 4.12 7.41 -7.05
C LEU A 82 4.13 7.86 -8.51
N ALA A 83 3.83 6.93 -9.41
CA ALA A 83 3.81 7.14 -10.85
C ALA A 83 2.59 7.96 -11.28
N MET A 84 2.76 8.70 -12.37
CA MET A 84 1.73 9.44 -13.09
C MET A 84 1.12 10.60 -12.27
N GLY A 85 1.96 11.22 -11.44
CA GLY A 85 1.63 12.41 -10.67
C GLY A 85 1.05 12.12 -9.28
N LYS A 86 0.46 13.16 -8.69
CA LYS A 86 -0.11 13.15 -7.31
C LYS A 86 -1.63 13.21 -7.26
N GLU A 87 -2.28 13.20 -8.41
CA GLU A 87 -3.74 13.32 -8.53
C GLU A 87 -4.33 12.00 -9.01
N CYS A 88 -5.35 11.52 -8.32
CA CYS A 88 -5.99 10.23 -8.55
C CYS A 88 -7.41 10.42 -9.06
N THR A 89 -7.82 9.61 -10.03
CA THR A 89 -9.23 9.59 -10.52
C THR A 89 -10.21 8.96 -9.53
N ARG A 90 -9.72 8.51 -8.36
CA ARG A 90 -10.51 7.86 -7.31
C ARG A 90 -10.32 8.54 -5.96
N SER A 91 -11.39 8.58 -5.17
CA SER A 91 -11.42 9.22 -3.84
C SER A 91 -11.71 8.18 -2.75
N CYS A 92 -10.77 7.25 -2.54
CA CYS A 92 -10.93 6.23 -1.49
C CYS A 92 -10.98 6.88 -0.10
N GLY A 93 -11.87 6.40 0.77
CA GLY A 93 -12.16 7.04 2.05
C GLY A 93 -10.97 7.07 3.02
N PHE A 94 -9.99 6.18 2.84
CA PHE A 94 -8.79 6.09 3.66
C PHE A 94 -7.59 6.88 3.11
N CYS A 95 -7.54 7.12 1.80
CA CYS A 95 -6.35 7.58 1.08
C CYS A 95 -6.30 9.11 1.02
N GLU A 96 -5.14 9.71 1.27
CA GLU A 96 -4.95 11.17 1.29
C GLU A 96 -4.47 11.77 -0.03
N ILE A 97 -4.12 10.95 -1.01
CA ILE A 97 -3.78 11.40 -2.37
C ILE A 97 -4.94 12.22 -2.95
N ASP A 98 -4.61 13.32 -3.61
CA ASP A 98 -5.58 14.30 -4.12
C ASP A 98 -6.49 13.66 -5.18
N PHE A 99 -7.77 14.00 -5.14
CA PHE A 99 -8.74 13.57 -6.15
C PHE A 99 -8.82 14.60 -7.27
N ASN A 100 -8.63 14.16 -8.51
CA ASN A 100 -8.94 14.94 -9.71
C ASN A 100 -9.59 14.03 -10.75
N LYS A 101 -10.73 14.46 -11.32
CA LYS A 101 -11.42 13.70 -12.36
C LYS A 101 -10.65 13.71 -13.69
N THR A 102 -9.87 14.77 -13.93
CA THR A 102 -9.12 14.99 -15.18
C THR A 102 -7.70 15.42 -14.81
N PRO A 103 -6.87 14.50 -14.29
CA PRO A 103 -5.48 14.79 -13.99
C PRO A 103 -4.71 15.12 -15.27
N LEU A 104 -3.54 15.74 -15.13
CA LEU A 104 -2.65 15.99 -16.27
C LEU A 104 -2.17 14.67 -16.90
N PRO A 105 -1.87 14.66 -18.21
CA PRO A 105 -1.23 13.51 -18.85
C PRO A 105 0.07 13.13 -18.14
N PRO A 106 0.43 11.83 -18.04
CA PRO A 106 1.74 11.42 -17.55
C PRO A 106 2.87 12.11 -18.32
N GLU A 107 3.91 12.53 -17.62
CA GLU A 107 5.08 13.11 -18.26
C GLU A 107 5.94 12.00 -18.88
N SER A 108 6.23 12.10 -20.17
CA SER A 108 7.00 11.06 -20.89
C SER A 108 8.43 10.87 -20.36
N ASP A 109 8.97 11.85 -19.64
CA ASP A 109 10.30 11.78 -19.01
C ASP A 109 10.28 11.20 -17.58
N GLU A 110 9.11 10.95 -16.99
CA GLU A 110 8.97 10.40 -15.62
C GLU A 110 9.71 9.07 -15.44
N PRO A 111 9.62 8.08 -16.36
CA PRO A 111 10.38 6.83 -16.29
C PRO A 111 11.89 7.02 -16.11
N ILE A 112 12.46 7.92 -16.91
CA ILE A 112 13.90 8.23 -16.89
C ILE A 112 14.26 8.85 -15.54
N ARG A 113 13.50 9.85 -15.08
CA ARG A 113 13.73 10.53 -13.80
C ARG A 113 13.64 9.57 -12.60
N VAL A 114 12.73 8.61 -12.64
CA VAL A 114 12.64 7.56 -11.60
C VAL A 114 13.88 6.67 -11.63
N ALA A 115 14.29 6.17 -12.79
CA ALA A 115 15.48 5.33 -12.93
C ALA A 115 16.77 6.04 -12.47
N GLU A 116 16.92 7.33 -12.75
CA GLU A 116 18.03 8.14 -12.24
C GLU A 116 17.99 8.31 -10.72
N SER A 117 16.80 8.46 -10.12
CA SER A 117 16.63 8.54 -8.67
C SER A 117 16.92 7.21 -7.97
N VAL A 118 16.53 6.09 -8.57
CA VAL A 118 16.91 4.75 -8.11
C VAL A 118 18.43 4.62 -8.04
N LYS A 119 19.14 5.09 -9.08
CA LYS A 119 20.60 5.07 -9.14
C LYS A 119 21.24 5.96 -8.08
N GLU A 120 20.77 7.20 -7.94
CA GLU A 120 21.29 8.16 -6.97
C GLU A 120 21.12 7.68 -5.52
N LEU A 121 19.98 7.06 -5.21
CA LEU A 121 19.68 6.52 -3.89
C LEU A 121 20.33 5.15 -3.65
N GLY A 122 20.79 4.47 -4.70
CA GLY A 122 21.39 3.15 -4.62
C GLY A 122 20.40 2.05 -4.23
N LEU A 123 19.13 2.17 -4.64
CA LEU A 123 18.07 1.25 -4.24
C LEU A 123 18.28 -0.15 -4.85
N LYS A 124 18.34 -1.17 -4.00
CA LYS A 124 18.41 -2.58 -4.43
C LYS A 124 17.04 -3.22 -4.70
N HIS A 125 16.01 -2.67 -4.10
CA HIS A 125 14.63 -3.05 -4.32
C HIS A 125 13.80 -1.78 -4.45
N VAL A 126 13.15 -1.61 -5.59
CA VAL A 126 12.40 -0.43 -5.98
C VAL A 126 10.92 -0.75 -5.89
N VAL A 127 10.18 0.03 -5.11
CA VAL A 127 8.72 -0.07 -5.10
C VAL A 127 8.16 1.09 -5.92
N ILE A 128 7.38 0.76 -6.94
CA ILE A 128 6.63 1.73 -7.74
C ILE A 128 5.15 1.49 -7.44
N THR A 129 4.44 2.54 -7.04
CA THR A 129 2.98 2.53 -6.95
C THR A 129 2.41 3.54 -7.92
N MET A 130 1.12 3.49 -8.17
CA MET A 130 0.44 4.44 -9.05
C MET A 130 -0.78 5.08 -8.40
N VAL A 131 -1.14 6.27 -8.86
CA VAL A 131 -2.52 6.76 -8.77
C VAL A 131 -3.42 5.97 -9.71
N ALA A 132 -4.72 5.94 -9.45
CA ALA A 132 -5.66 5.43 -10.46
C ALA A 132 -5.77 6.45 -11.60
N ARG A 133 -5.68 5.95 -12.83
CA ARG A 133 -5.78 6.72 -14.07
C ARG A 133 -6.91 6.18 -14.94
N ASP A 134 -8.13 6.18 -14.39
CA ASP A 134 -9.33 5.72 -15.13
C ASP A 134 -9.64 6.62 -16.35
N ASP A 135 -8.92 7.74 -16.50
CA ASP A 135 -8.96 8.62 -17.67
C ASP A 135 -8.13 8.09 -18.85
N LEU A 136 -7.22 7.14 -18.63
CA LEU A 136 -6.37 6.53 -19.65
C LEU A 136 -6.95 5.18 -20.14
N PRO A 137 -6.88 4.86 -21.45
CA PRO A 137 -7.46 3.62 -21.99
C PRO A 137 -6.92 2.32 -21.37
N ASP A 138 -5.64 2.30 -21.01
CA ASP A 138 -4.95 1.17 -20.39
C ASP A 138 -4.78 1.35 -18.86
N GLY A 139 -5.43 2.37 -18.29
CA GLY A 139 -5.28 2.73 -16.89
C GLY A 139 -3.86 3.16 -16.48
N GLY A 140 -2.95 3.43 -17.43
CA GLY A 140 -1.55 3.79 -17.18
C GLY A 140 -0.56 2.62 -17.15
N ALA A 141 -0.98 1.42 -17.57
CA ALA A 141 -0.15 0.22 -17.56
C ALA A 141 1.11 0.34 -18.44
N ALA A 142 1.00 0.90 -19.65
CA ALA A 142 2.15 1.10 -20.53
C ALA A 142 3.20 2.03 -19.91
N HIS A 143 2.77 3.04 -19.15
CA HIS A 143 3.69 3.94 -18.46
C HIS A 143 4.49 3.21 -17.37
N LEU A 144 3.87 2.30 -16.63
CA LEU A 144 4.56 1.46 -15.66
C LEU A 144 5.59 0.53 -16.32
N VAL A 145 5.27 -0.02 -17.49
CA VAL A 145 6.21 -0.84 -18.28
C VAL A 145 7.45 -0.03 -18.66
N GLU A 146 7.28 1.19 -19.16
CA GLU A 146 8.42 2.05 -19.50
C GLU A 146 9.25 2.42 -18.26
N MET A 147 8.61 2.63 -17.10
CA MET A 147 9.33 2.82 -15.83
C MET A 147 10.18 1.60 -15.46
N MET A 148 9.65 0.39 -15.58
CA MET A 148 10.39 -0.84 -15.30
C MET A 148 11.59 -1.01 -16.22
N ARG A 149 11.40 -0.76 -17.52
CA ARG A 149 12.45 -0.85 -18.54
C ARG A 149 13.59 0.13 -18.26
N GLU A 150 13.27 1.40 -17.98
CA GLU A 150 14.29 2.40 -17.67
C GLU A 150 15.03 2.08 -16.36
N ILE A 151 14.33 1.58 -15.34
CA ILE A 151 14.96 1.14 -14.09
C ILE A 151 15.94 0.00 -14.37
N ARG A 152 15.53 -1.05 -15.08
CA ARG A 152 16.39 -2.19 -15.42
C ARG A 152 17.59 -1.79 -16.26
N ARG A 153 17.37 -0.89 -17.23
CA ARG A 153 18.43 -0.38 -18.11
C ARG A 153 19.52 0.38 -17.34
N MET A 154 19.14 1.22 -16.38
CA MET A 154 20.10 2.03 -15.61
C MET A 154 20.60 1.34 -14.34
N ASN A 155 19.83 0.40 -13.80
CA ASN A 155 20.02 -0.25 -12.51
C ASN A 155 19.76 -1.76 -12.61
N PRO A 156 20.59 -2.51 -13.36
CA PRO A 156 20.32 -3.93 -13.67
C PRO A 156 20.32 -4.85 -12.45
N GLU A 157 20.92 -4.43 -11.33
CA GLU A 157 20.95 -5.18 -10.07
C GLU A 157 19.74 -4.92 -9.16
N SER A 158 18.87 -3.96 -9.53
CA SER A 158 17.71 -3.58 -8.74
C SER A 158 16.52 -4.47 -9.10
N THR A 159 15.80 -4.90 -8.07
CA THR A 159 14.51 -5.60 -8.23
C THR A 159 13.35 -4.63 -8.11
N ILE A 160 12.19 -5.01 -8.63
CA ILE A 160 11.01 -4.15 -8.77
C ILE A 160 9.78 -4.82 -8.14
N GLU A 161 9.15 -4.11 -7.21
CA GLU A 161 7.79 -4.38 -6.75
C GLU A 161 6.84 -3.33 -7.35
N LEU A 162 5.79 -3.79 -8.03
CA LEU A 162 4.73 -2.92 -8.55
C LEU A 162 3.48 -3.01 -7.69
N LEU A 163 3.10 -1.90 -7.06
CA LEU A 163 1.81 -1.74 -6.39
C LEU A 163 0.81 -1.05 -7.33
N THR A 164 -0.03 -1.83 -7.99
CA THR A 164 -0.89 -1.33 -9.07
C THR A 164 -2.29 -0.94 -8.59
N SER A 165 -2.99 -0.17 -9.43
CA SER A 165 -4.45 -0.10 -9.40
C SER A 165 -5.07 -1.44 -9.84
N ASP A 166 -6.40 -1.53 -9.86
CA ASP A 166 -7.09 -2.69 -10.42
C ASP A 166 -7.33 -2.59 -11.94
N PHE A 167 -6.85 -1.53 -12.60
CA PHE A 167 -7.06 -1.21 -14.03
C PHE A 167 -8.53 -1.32 -14.47
N GLU A 168 -9.46 -1.08 -13.55
CA GLU A 168 -10.91 -1.32 -13.73
C GLU A 168 -11.29 -2.77 -14.11
N GLY A 169 -10.35 -3.72 -14.00
CA GLY A 169 -10.51 -5.13 -14.39
C GLY A 169 -10.09 -5.40 -15.83
N ASN A 170 -9.39 -4.47 -16.47
CA ASN A 170 -8.82 -4.66 -17.80
C ASN A 170 -7.63 -5.63 -17.73
N PHE A 171 -7.87 -6.90 -18.04
CA PHE A 171 -6.82 -7.93 -18.03
C PHE A 171 -5.77 -7.72 -19.11
N ASP A 172 -6.08 -7.11 -20.26
CA ASP A 172 -5.08 -6.79 -21.27
C ASP A 172 -4.04 -5.78 -20.73
N ALA A 173 -4.51 -4.78 -19.97
CA ALA A 173 -3.63 -3.82 -19.30
C ALA A 173 -2.80 -4.47 -18.18
N ILE A 174 -3.37 -5.44 -17.47
CA ILE A 174 -2.65 -6.20 -16.45
C ILE A 174 -1.60 -7.11 -17.12
N ASP A 175 -1.93 -7.71 -18.25
CA ASP A 175 -1.08 -8.63 -18.98
C ASP A 175 0.21 -7.97 -19.46
N ILE A 176 0.14 -6.74 -19.98
CA ILE A 176 1.35 -6.02 -20.38
C ILE A 176 2.28 -5.70 -19.20
N VAL A 177 1.74 -5.55 -17.99
CA VAL A 177 2.56 -5.36 -16.78
C VAL A 177 3.17 -6.69 -16.34
N ILE A 178 2.41 -7.79 -16.40
CA ILE A 178 2.89 -9.15 -16.09
C ILE A 178 4.00 -9.57 -17.05
N ASP A 179 3.87 -9.24 -18.34
CA ASP A 179 4.82 -9.63 -19.38
C ASP A 179 6.19 -8.94 -19.23
N GLU A 180 6.27 -7.85 -18.47
CA GLU A 180 7.53 -7.21 -18.08
C GLU A 180 8.11 -7.83 -16.78
N GLU A 181 7.47 -8.86 -16.23
CA GLU A 181 7.98 -9.73 -15.16
C GLU A 181 8.51 -8.99 -13.91
N PRO A 182 7.72 -8.13 -13.24
CA PRO A 182 8.16 -7.57 -11.96
C PRO A 182 8.41 -8.69 -10.93
N GLU A 183 9.40 -8.53 -10.06
CA GLU A 183 9.68 -9.53 -9.03
C GLU A 183 8.51 -9.72 -8.06
N ILE A 184 7.77 -8.65 -7.77
CA ILE A 184 6.55 -8.69 -6.98
C ILE A 184 5.46 -7.89 -7.69
N PHE A 185 4.32 -8.52 -7.94
CA PHE A 185 3.07 -7.84 -8.30
C PHE A 185 2.22 -7.68 -7.04
N ASN A 186 1.96 -6.44 -6.66
CA ASN A 186 1.22 -6.09 -5.46
C ASN A 186 -0.09 -5.39 -5.84
N HIS A 187 -1.21 -5.90 -5.34
CA HIS A 187 -2.49 -5.20 -5.42
C HIS A 187 -3.28 -5.39 -4.12
N ASN A 188 -3.45 -4.30 -3.38
CA ASN A 188 -4.05 -4.36 -2.04
C ASN A 188 -5.57 -4.54 -2.07
N ILE A 189 -6.06 -5.44 -1.22
CA ILE A 189 -7.48 -5.59 -0.89
C ILE A 189 -8.00 -4.51 0.07
N GLU A 190 -7.08 -3.92 0.85
CA GLU A 190 -7.23 -2.79 1.78
C GLU A 190 -8.10 -3.04 2.99
N THR A 191 -9.22 -3.73 2.85
CA THR A 191 -10.17 -4.01 3.93
C THR A 191 -10.99 -5.26 3.64
N VAL A 192 -11.86 -5.63 4.57
CA VAL A 192 -12.75 -6.78 4.44
C VAL A 192 -13.88 -6.51 3.43
N ARG A 193 -14.50 -7.59 2.94
CA ARG A 193 -15.55 -7.57 1.91
C ARG A 193 -16.68 -6.56 2.21
N GLU A 194 -17.17 -6.55 3.44
CA GLU A 194 -18.31 -5.74 3.87
C GLU A 194 -17.99 -4.24 3.99
N LEU A 195 -16.72 -3.90 4.25
CA LEU A 195 -16.28 -2.52 4.34
C LEU A 195 -15.81 -1.95 3.00
N THR A 196 -15.48 -2.80 2.03
CA THR A 196 -14.95 -2.39 0.72
C THR A 196 -15.76 -1.28 0.05
N PRO A 197 -17.10 -1.36 -0.11
CA PRO A 197 -17.88 -0.31 -0.77
C PRO A 197 -17.84 1.06 -0.07
N ARG A 198 -17.42 1.09 1.20
CA ARG A 198 -17.28 2.33 1.99
C ARG A 198 -15.85 2.83 2.04
N VAL A 199 -14.88 1.93 2.03
CA VAL A 199 -13.46 2.23 2.14
C VAL A 199 -12.87 2.58 0.79
N ARG A 200 -13.27 1.88 -0.27
CA ARG A 200 -12.70 1.97 -1.62
C ARG A 200 -13.75 2.58 -2.55
N HIS A 201 -13.34 3.56 -3.36
CA HIS A 201 -14.27 4.34 -4.17
C HIS A 201 -14.88 3.52 -5.32
N LYS A 202 -14.03 2.99 -6.20
CA LYS A 202 -14.45 2.19 -7.36
C LYS A 202 -14.06 0.71 -7.28
N ALA A 203 -13.00 0.40 -6.52
CA ALA A 203 -12.49 -0.96 -6.45
C ALA A 203 -13.44 -1.87 -5.67
N THR A 204 -13.67 -3.07 -6.19
CA THR A 204 -14.50 -4.08 -5.53
C THR A 204 -13.61 -5.19 -4.96
N TYR A 205 -14.13 -5.88 -3.95
CA TYR A 205 -13.40 -6.96 -3.29
C TYR A 205 -13.15 -8.12 -4.28
N GLU A 206 -14.18 -8.54 -5.01
CA GLU A 206 -14.05 -9.62 -6.00
C GLU A 206 -13.10 -9.26 -7.14
N ARG A 207 -13.17 -8.02 -7.65
CA ARG A 207 -12.25 -7.60 -8.72
C ARG A 207 -10.80 -7.68 -8.26
N THR A 208 -10.51 -7.25 -7.03
CA THR A 208 -9.17 -7.38 -6.46
C THR A 208 -8.72 -8.84 -6.40
N LEU A 209 -9.57 -9.75 -5.92
CA LEU A 209 -9.22 -11.18 -5.91
C LEU A 209 -9.00 -11.73 -7.32
N SER A 210 -9.85 -11.37 -8.29
CA SER A 210 -9.70 -11.80 -9.68
C SER A 210 -8.39 -11.28 -10.31
N VAL A 211 -7.99 -10.04 -10.02
CA VAL A 211 -6.68 -9.49 -10.47
C VAL A 211 -5.52 -10.32 -9.92
N LEU A 212 -5.53 -10.60 -8.61
CA LEU A 212 -4.45 -11.37 -7.96
C LEU A 212 -4.39 -12.81 -8.49
N GLN A 213 -5.55 -13.45 -8.65
CA GLN A 213 -5.66 -14.80 -9.23
C GLN A 213 -5.18 -14.83 -10.68
N HIS A 214 -5.53 -13.82 -11.48
CA HIS A 214 -5.10 -13.72 -12.87
C HIS A 214 -3.58 -13.64 -12.99
N VAL A 215 -2.93 -12.81 -12.17
CA VAL A 215 -1.46 -12.72 -12.11
C VAL A 215 -0.83 -14.07 -11.78
N ARG A 216 -1.33 -14.75 -10.74
CA ARG A 216 -0.84 -16.07 -10.34
C ARG A 216 -0.94 -17.09 -11.48
N LEU A 217 -2.05 -17.09 -12.22
CA LEU A 217 -2.29 -18.03 -13.31
C LEU A 217 -1.45 -17.72 -14.55
N ARG A 218 -1.25 -16.44 -14.87
CA ARG A 218 -0.47 -15.99 -16.04
C ARG A 218 1.03 -16.22 -15.86
N ASN A 219 1.57 -15.90 -14.68
CA ASN A 219 3.00 -16.07 -14.41
C ASN A 219 3.25 -16.52 -12.96
N PRO A 220 3.45 -17.83 -12.72
CA PRO A 220 3.67 -18.36 -11.37
C PRO A 220 5.04 -18.00 -10.77
N HIS A 221 5.94 -17.38 -11.54
CA HIS A 221 7.25 -16.94 -11.04
C HIS A 221 7.23 -15.54 -10.40
N ILE A 222 6.18 -14.76 -10.64
CA ILE A 222 5.97 -13.47 -9.99
C ILE A 222 5.39 -13.71 -8.61
N PHE A 223 5.98 -13.10 -7.58
CA PHE A 223 5.38 -13.10 -6.25
C PHE A 223 4.13 -12.22 -6.26
N VAL A 224 3.00 -12.78 -5.82
CA VAL A 224 1.73 -12.07 -5.69
C VAL A 224 1.59 -11.57 -4.26
N LYS A 225 1.39 -10.26 -4.11
CA LYS A 225 1.29 -9.59 -2.82
C LYS A 225 -0.01 -8.82 -2.67
N SER A 226 -0.53 -8.80 -1.45
CA SER A 226 -1.63 -7.92 -1.07
C SER A 226 -1.46 -7.36 0.34
N GLY A 227 -2.33 -6.44 0.70
CA GLY A 227 -2.32 -5.76 1.98
C GLY A 227 -3.72 -5.46 2.48
N ILE A 228 -3.88 -5.54 3.80
CA ILE A 228 -5.09 -5.16 4.53
C ILE A 228 -4.73 -4.17 5.63
N MET A 229 -5.53 -3.11 5.75
CA MET A 229 -5.50 -2.22 6.89
C MET A 229 -6.56 -2.64 7.91
N VAL A 230 -6.14 -2.75 9.17
CA VAL A 230 -7.02 -3.07 10.30
C VAL A 230 -7.26 -1.85 11.20
N GLY A 231 -8.36 -1.86 11.95
CA GLY A 231 -8.86 -0.74 12.74
C GLY A 231 -9.90 0.13 12.03
N LEU A 232 -10.50 -0.35 10.93
CA LEU A 232 -11.58 0.32 10.18
C LEU A 232 -12.98 -0.08 10.66
N GLY A 233 -13.07 -1.08 11.55
CA GLY A 233 -14.31 -1.56 12.15
C GLY A 233 -14.68 -3.00 11.75
N GLU A 234 -13.76 -3.68 11.09
CA GLU A 234 -13.82 -5.12 10.81
C GLU A 234 -13.68 -5.95 12.09
N THR A 235 -14.22 -7.16 12.07
CA THR A 235 -14.01 -8.15 13.13
C THR A 235 -12.83 -9.07 12.80
N GLU A 236 -12.24 -9.70 13.82
CA GLU A 236 -11.20 -10.72 13.62
C GLU A 236 -11.63 -11.81 12.63
N SER A 237 -12.87 -12.31 12.72
CA SER A 237 -13.39 -13.34 11.81
C SER A 237 -13.43 -12.87 10.35
N GLN A 238 -13.70 -11.59 10.10
CA GLN A 238 -13.70 -11.00 8.75
C GLN A 238 -12.28 -10.83 8.22
N VAL A 239 -11.32 -10.47 9.09
CA VAL A 239 -9.89 -10.43 8.73
C VAL A 239 -9.41 -11.84 8.37
N GLN A 240 -9.72 -12.85 9.18
CA GLN A 240 -9.38 -14.25 8.90
C GLN A 240 -10.01 -14.76 7.61
N GLN A 241 -11.28 -14.41 7.32
CA GLN A 241 -11.89 -14.73 6.03
C GLN A 241 -11.16 -14.06 4.87
N THR A 242 -10.77 -12.78 5.04
CA THR A 242 -9.99 -12.08 4.02
C THR A 242 -8.64 -12.74 3.75
N LEU A 243 -7.96 -13.24 4.78
CA LEU A 243 -6.73 -13.99 4.62
C LEU A 243 -6.93 -15.30 3.86
N ARG A 244 -8.04 -16.04 4.13
CA ARG A 244 -8.41 -17.23 3.36
C ARG A 244 -8.69 -16.91 1.89
N ASP A 245 -9.38 -15.82 1.63
CA ASP A 245 -9.71 -15.38 0.27
C ASP A 245 -8.44 -14.99 -0.50
N LEU A 246 -7.53 -14.24 0.12
CA LEU A 246 -6.24 -13.86 -0.46
C LEU A 246 -5.35 -15.09 -0.75
N HIS A 247 -5.27 -16.03 0.19
CA HIS A 247 -4.55 -17.29 -0.03
C HIS A 247 -5.16 -18.07 -1.20
N SER A 248 -6.49 -18.17 -1.27
CA SER A 248 -7.20 -18.86 -2.36
C SER A 248 -7.01 -18.17 -3.73
N ALA A 249 -6.82 -16.86 -3.74
CA ALA A 249 -6.46 -16.09 -4.93
C ALA A 249 -4.97 -16.21 -5.31
N GLY A 250 -4.18 -16.96 -4.55
CA GLY A 250 -2.76 -17.19 -4.84
C GLY A 250 -1.85 -16.05 -4.40
N CYS A 251 -2.12 -15.38 -3.29
CA CYS A 251 -1.16 -14.47 -2.67
C CYS A 251 -0.04 -15.23 -1.92
N ASP A 252 1.21 -14.92 -2.22
CA ASP A 252 2.40 -15.40 -1.48
C ASP A 252 2.68 -14.52 -0.25
N ILE A 253 2.42 -13.21 -0.39
CA ILE A 253 2.80 -12.20 0.60
C ILE A 253 1.57 -11.40 1.03
N VAL A 254 1.33 -11.34 2.35
CA VAL A 254 0.29 -10.48 2.93
C VAL A 254 0.87 -9.54 3.97
N THR A 255 0.57 -8.25 3.81
CA THR A 255 0.87 -7.21 4.81
C THR A 255 -0.39 -6.82 5.59
N ILE A 256 -0.28 -6.70 6.91
CA ILE A 256 -1.38 -6.35 7.82
C ILE A 256 -0.92 -5.17 8.68
N GLY A 257 -1.53 -4.00 8.46
CA GLY A 257 -1.10 -2.74 9.09
C GLY A 257 -2.24 -2.00 9.80
N GLN A 258 -1.93 -1.20 10.83
CA GLN A 258 -2.93 -0.33 11.44
C GLN A 258 -3.31 0.79 10.47
N TYR A 259 -4.62 0.94 10.23
CA TYR A 259 -5.17 2.13 9.61
C TYR A 259 -4.93 3.34 10.52
N LEU A 260 -4.21 4.33 10.01
CA LEU A 260 -4.02 5.62 10.67
C LEU A 260 -4.66 6.69 9.80
N GLN A 261 -5.54 7.48 10.42
CA GLN A 261 -6.27 8.53 9.74
C GLN A 261 -5.32 9.67 9.35
N ALA A 262 -5.08 9.84 8.06
CA ALA A 262 -4.17 10.88 7.53
C ALA A 262 -4.70 12.31 7.74
N SER A 263 -6.02 12.52 7.65
CA SER A 263 -6.65 13.81 7.89
C SER A 263 -8.09 13.66 8.41
N ARG A 264 -8.62 14.73 9.00
CA ARG A 264 -9.99 14.78 9.58
C ARG A 264 -11.12 14.48 8.58
N HIS A 265 -10.83 14.51 7.28
CA HIS A 265 -11.80 14.29 6.21
C HIS A 265 -11.83 12.84 5.73
N LYS A 266 -10.85 12.02 6.14
CA LYS A 266 -10.79 10.59 5.85
C LYS A 266 -11.57 9.78 6.88
N LEU A 267 -11.76 8.50 6.59
CA LEU A 267 -12.43 7.56 7.48
C LEU A 267 -11.82 7.62 8.89
N ARG A 268 -12.67 7.41 9.89
CA ARG A 268 -12.21 7.41 11.28
C ARG A 268 -11.65 6.05 11.62
N VAL A 269 -10.55 6.06 12.37
CA VAL A 269 -10.09 4.87 13.08
C VAL A 269 -11.23 4.43 14.02
N LYS A 270 -11.56 3.13 14.00
CA LYS A 270 -12.55 2.53 14.89
C LYS A 270 -11.90 1.83 16.07
N GLU A 271 -10.71 1.29 15.86
CA GLU A 271 -9.95 0.56 16.87
C GLU A 271 -8.45 0.72 16.63
N PHE A 272 -7.70 0.84 17.72
CA PHE A 272 -6.25 0.67 17.71
C PHE A 272 -5.93 -0.78 18.04
N VAL A 273 -5.66 -1.57 17.00
CA VAL A 273 -5.38 -2.99 17.12
C VAL A 273 -4.10 -3.20 17.93
N THR A 274 -4.15 -4.13 18.89
CA THR A 274 -3.02 -4.42 19.79
C THR A 274 -1.95 -5.24 19.06
N PRO A 275 -0.67 -5.17 19.50
CA PRO A 275 0.38 -6.03 18.98
C PRO A 275 0.05 -7.53 19.04
N ASP A 276 -0.62 -7.99 20.11
CA ASP A 276 -1.05 -9.38 20.25
C ASP A 276 -2.06 -9.78 19.17
N GLN A 277 -2.99 -8.90 18.84
CA GLN A 277 -3.94 -9.16 17.75
C GLN A 277 -3.25 -9.22 16.38
N PHE A 278 -2.24 -8.38 16.14
CA PHE A 278 -1.39 -8.50 14.94
C PHE A 278 -0.67 -9.86 14.89
N ASN A 279 -0.19 -10.38 16.04
CA ASN A 279 0.42 -11.70 16.12
C ASN A 279 -0.57 -12.81 15.80
N ILE A 280 -1.82 -12.72 16.31
CA ILE A 280 -2.90 -13.66 15.98
C ILE A 280 -3.17 -13.68 14.47
N TYR A 281 -3.26 -12.51 13.83
CA TYR A 281 -3.44 -12.45 12.37
C TYR A 281 -2.27 -13.05 11.60
N ALA A 282 -1.04 -12.79 12.05
CA ALA A 282 0.16 -13.32 11.42
C ALA A 282 0.21 -14.85 11.49
N GLU A 283 -0.06 -15.38 12.68
CA GLU A 283 -0.07 -16.82 12.93
C GLU A 283 -1.17 -17.51 12.14
N TYR A 284 -2.38 -16.94 12.13
CA TYR A 284 -3.48 -17.47 11.33
C TYR A 284 -3.13 -17.53 9.84
N GLY A 285 -2.58 -16.45 9.28
CA GLY A 285 -2.18 -16.40 7.87
C GLY A 285 -1.14 -17.46 7.51
N ARG A 286 -0.15 -17.71 8.37
CA ARG A 286 0.83 -18.79 8.19
C ARG A 286 0.19 -20.18 8.30
N GLN A 287 -0.71 -20.38 9.26
CA GLN A 287 -1.39 -21.67 9.47
C GLN A 287 -2.23 -22.09 8.26
N ILE A 288 -2.83 -21.14 7.53
CA ILE A 288 -3.60 -21.45 6.32
C ILE A 288 -2.75 -21.58 5.05
N GLY A 289 -1.44 -21.34 5.12
CA GLY A 289 -0.51 -21.54 4.00
C GLY A 289 -0.01 -20.29 3.28
N ILE A 290 -0.20 -19.08 3.81
CA ILE A 290 0.44 -17.88 3.23
C ILE A 290 1.93 -17.89 3.58
N ASP A 291 2.80 -17.93 2.56
CA ASP A 291 4.25 -18.05 2.73
C ASP A 291 4.85 -16.94 3.60
N HIS A 292 4.39 -15.69 3.38
CA HIS A 292 4.94 -14.53 4.06
C HIS A 292 3.84 -13.61 4.61
N VAL A 293 3.72 -13.57 5.94
CA VAL A 293 2.81 -12.65 6.62
C VAL A 293 3.59 -11.65 7.47
N TYR A 294 3.50 -10.38 7.08
CA TYR A 294 4.07 -9.25 7.80
C TYR A 294 2.93 -8.48 8.48
N SER A 295 2.91 -8.50 9.80
CA SER A 295 1.78 -7.99 10.58
C SER A 295 2.30 -7.09 11.70
N GLY A 296 1.78 -5.87 11.78
CA GLY A 296 2.14 -4.96 12.85
C GLY A 296 1.62 -3.54 12.65
N PRO A 297 1.63 -2.70 13.70
CA PRO A 297 0.96 -1.39 13.64
C PRO A 297 1.48 -0.47 12.54
N PHE A 298 2.80 -0.46 12.33
CA PHE A 298 3.45 0.38 11.32
C PHE A 298 3.70 -0.33 10.00
N VAL A 299 3.27 -1.58 9.85
CA VAL A 299 3.40 -2.27 8.56
C VAL A 299 2.59 -1.51 7.50
N ARG A 300 3.20 -1.35 6.33
CA ARG A 300 2.61 -0.79 5.10
C ARG A 300 3.04 -1.68 3.96
N SER A 301 2.30 -1.66 2.85
CA SER A 301 2.60 -2.48 1.68
C SER A 301 4.06 -2.34 1.22
N SER A 302 4.67 -1.16 1.31
CA SER A 302 6.07 -0.94 0.94
C SER A 302 7.06 -0.83 2.12
N TYR A 303 6.62 -0.99 3.37
CA TYR A 303 7.50 -0.89 4.54
C TYR A 303 8.47 -2.06 4.58
N ASN A 304 9.77 -1.77 4.61
CA ASN A 304 10.84 -2.78 4.60
C ASN A 304 10.74 -3.79 3.44
N ALA A 305 10.21 -3.38 2.28
CA ALA A 305 9.97 -4.26 1.13
C ALA A 305 11.23 -5.03 0.67
N HIS A 306 12.42 -4.43 0.79
CA HIS A 306 13.69 -5.10 0.52
C HIS A 306 13.91 -6.33 1.42
N LEU A 307 13.63 -6.23 2.72
CA LEU A 307 13.73 -7.35 3.66
C LEU A 307 12.68 -8.42 3.35
N VAL A 308 11.47 -7.97 2.99
CA VAL A 308 10.35 -8.84 2.61
C VAL A 308 10.75 -9.73 1.43
N PHE A 309 11.31 -9.10 0.40
CA PHE A 309 11.72 -9.81 -0.81
C PHE A 309 12.92 -10.74 -0.60
N GLU A 310 13.94 -10.31 0.14
CA GLU A 310 15.08 -11.17 0.47
C GLU A 310 14.66 -12.41 1.26
N GLN A 311 13.68 -12.28 2.16
CA GLN A 311 13.11 -13.40 2.90
C GLN A 311 12.29 -14.31 1.98
N ALA A 312 11.49 -13.74 1.07
CA ALA A 312 10.71 -14.53 0.12
C ALA A 312 11.58 -15.39 -0.81
N LYS A 313 12.63 -14.79 -1.39
CA LYS A 313 13.61 -15.52 -2.21
C LYS A 313 14.30 -16.69 -1.49
N ARG A 314 14.48 -16.62 -0.17
CA ARG A 314 15.13 -17.69 0.61
C ARG A 314 14.20 -18.89 0.84
N VAL A 315 12.90 -18.67 0.91
CA VAL A 315 11.91 -19.74 1.17
C VAL A 315 11.55 -20.48 -0.11
N SER A 316 11.32 -19.77 -1.23
CA SER A 316 10.99 -20.40 -2.53
C SER A 316 12.13 -21.20 -3.19
N ARG A 317 13.34 -21.19 -2.59
CA ARG A 317 14.51 -21.96 -3.05
C ARG A 317 14.81 -23.18 -2.15
N LYS A 318 13.89 -23.57 -1.27
CA LYS A 318 13.93 -24.82 -0.51
C LYS A 318 12.83 -25.76 -1.00
#